data_AF-A0A087UTP9-F1
#
_entry.id   AF-A0A087UTP9-F1
#
_cell.length_a   1.000
_cell.length_b   1.000
_cell.length_c   1.000
_cell.angle_alpha   90.00
_cell.angle_beta   90.00
_cell.angle_gamma   90.00
#
_symmetry.space_group_name_H-M   'P 1'
#
loop_
_entity.id
_entity.type
_entity.pdbx_description
1 polymer ?
#
loop_
_entity_poly.entity_id
_entity_poly.type
_entity_poly.pdbx_seq_one_letter_code
_entity_poly.pdbx_strand_id
1 'polypeptide(L)'
;MRITKELTMHRNMDILKLLEIISCLVFVMLKSSLAVDDLNDIDDELLLTLLTPTKTASGQTLFEGDIVQDWPKYDETPQMKALPNRGGLWTEKVIPYVFHQTVNKSTGNMIRDAMSEWEKRTCLTFVPRTSERQYLRFRTDGNGCYTYVGRKYSEGQDVNLGPGCEHLQIAMHEIGHSLGFFHEHSRRDRSTVLKILWHNIQKGLAGQFSPGNDDPRGVPYDFTSVMHYSPMSFSSQLFEKNTMVSLDPRLQPYIGRSRGITFRDAKLANLLYSCDDGCPNKGTLHCQNEGYLSPHRGGSKACSCVCPPNTKGKKCEVVTGDYYGAFSCGGEITQEGKIE
;
A
#
# COMPACT_ATOMS: atom_id res chain seq x y z
N MET A 1 42.88 51.52 -29.93
CA MET A 1 43.83 51.34 -31.05
C MET A 1 43.84 49.86 -31.43
N ARG A 2 43.95 49.58 -32.74
CA ARG A 2 43.81 48.33 -33.51
C ARG A 2 44.09 46.96 -32.83
N ILE A 3 43.19 45.96 -33.01
CA ILE A 3 43.19 44.79 -33.95
C ILE A 3 44.23 43.70 -33.52
N THR A 4 43.92 42.39 -33.36
CA THR A 4 43.69 41.35 -34.41
C THR A 4 43.19 40.01 -33.83
N LYS A 5 42.26 39.36 -34.56
CA LYS A 5 42.12 37.92 -34.95
C LYS A 5 42.17 36.85 -33.83
N GLU A 6 41.32 35.83 -33.82
CA GLU A 6 40.99 34.96 -34.95
C GLU A 6 39.69 34.16 -34.69
N LEU A 7 38.80 34.15 -35.69
CA LEU A 7 37.66 33.24 -35.81
C LEU A 7 38.13 32.05 -36.64
N THR A 8 38.10 30.85 -36.07
CA THR A 8 38.16 29.60 -36.84
C THR A 8 36.99 28.72 -36.44
N MET A 9 36.14 28.51 -37.44
CA MET A 9 34.91 27.76 -37.43
C MET A 9 35.17 26.25 -37.34
N HIS A 10 34.60 25.56 -36.34
CA HIS A 10 34.20 24.16 -36.48
C HIS A 10 32.76 23.98 -36.00
N ARG A 11 31.85 24.31 -36.93
CA ARG A 11 30.52 23.71 -37.03
C ARG A 11 30.70 22.20 -37.18
N ASN A 12 30.31 21.43 -36.17
CA ASN A 12 29.68 20.10 -36.26
C ASN A 12 29.67 19.44 -34.87
N MET A 13 28.95 20.04 -33.91
CA MET A 13 28.51 19.35 -32.71
C MET A 13 26.98 19.24 -32.77
N ASP A 14 26.56 18.11 -33.34
CA ASP A 14 25.29 17.40 -33.18
C ASP A 14 24.01 18.23 -33.05
N ILE A 15 23.52 18.68 -34.20
CA ILE A 15 22.10 19.03 -34.40
C ILE A 15 21.18 17.86 -33.96
N LEU A 16 21.66 16.61 -34.04
CA LEU A 16 20.96 15.44 -33.47
C LEU A 16 20.84 15.48 -31.93
N LYS A 17 21.89 15.89 -31.20
CA LYS A 17 21.82 15.99 -29.73
C LYS A 17 20.93 17.15 -29.29
N LEU A 18 20.95 18.26 -30.04
CA LEU A 18 20.03 19.37 -29.79
C LEU A 18 18.58 18.97 -30.11
N LEU A 19 18.35 18.19 -31.17
CA LEU A 19 17.03 17.62 -31.48
C LEU A 19 16.57 16.56 -30.48
N GLU A 20 17.46 15.76 -29.89
CA GLU A 20 17.12 14.81 -28.82
C GLU A 20 16.79 15.51 -27.51
N ILE A 21 17.52 16.58 -27.15
CA ILE A 21 17.24 17.39 -25.96
C ILE A 21 15.95 18.19 -26.14
N ILE A 22 15.74 18.79 -27.33
CA ILE A 22 14.50 19.49 -27.65
C ILE A 22 13.35 18.48 -27.75
N SER A 23 13.55 17.28 -28.29
CA SER A 23 12.56 16.21 -28.26
C SER A 23 12.22 15.80 -26.83
N CYS A 24 13.20 15.70 -25.93
CA CYS A 24 12.97 15.43 -24.50
C CYS A 24 12.19 16.57 -23.82
N LEU A 25 12.57 17.82 -24.04
CA LEU A 25 11.86 18.99 -23.51
C LEU A 25 10.46 19.11 -24.10
N VAL A 26 10.28 18.84 -25.38
CA VAL A 26 8.97 18.82 -26.04
C VAL A 26 8.16 17.60 -25.60
N PHE A 27 8.75 16.45 -25.27
CA PHE A 27 8.04 15.30 -24.67
C PHE A 27 7.62 15.59 -23.23
N VAL A 28 8.48 16.26 -22.45
CA VAL A 28 8.16 16.70 -21.07
C VAL A 28 7.10 17.81 -21.11
N MET A 29 7.20 18.75 -22.06
CA MET A 29 6.29 19.88 -22.20
C MET A 29 4.96 19.53 -22.88
N LEU A 30 4.94 18.55 -23.79
CA LEU A 30 3.70 17.99 -24.36
C LEU A 30 3.02 17.02 -23.39
N LYS A 31 3.77 16.34 -22.51
CA LYS A 31 3.18 15.67 -21.35
C LYS A 31 2.67 16.65 -20.29
N SER A 32 3.22 17.86 -20.23
CA SER A 32 2.72 18.93 -19.36
C SER A 32 1.75 19.89 -20.07
N SER A 33 1.25 19.56 -21.27
CA SER A 33 0.09 20.26 -21.80
C SER A 33 -1.09 19.81 -20.93
N LEU A 34 -1.54 20.71 -20.06
CA LEU A 34 -2.64 20.58 -19.10
C LEU A 34 -3.78 19.72 -19.66
N ALA A 35 -3.66 18.41 -19.48
CA ALA A 35 -4.73 17.48 -19.69
C ALA A 35 -5.58 17.52 -18.43
N VAL A 36 -6.89 17.59 -18.64
CA VAL A 36 -7.93 17.49 -17.61
C VAL A 36 -7.87 16.15 -16.85
N ASP A 37 -6.90 15.28 -17.17
CA ASP A 37 -6.63 13.99 -16.53
C ASP A 37 -5.80 14.08 -15.23
N ASP A 38 -5.01 15.15 -15.00
CA ASP A 38 -4.18 15.27 -13.77
C ASP A 38 -4.99 15.59 -12.50
N LEU A 39 -6.28 15.94 -12.63
CA LEU A 39 -7.18 16.10 -11.48
C LEU A 39 -7.74 14.75 -10.98
N ASN A 40 -7.56 13.66 -11.74
CA ASN A 40 -7.94 12.31 -11.35
C ASN A 40 -6.82 11.57 -10.59
N ASP A 41 -5.66 12.19 -10.42
CA ASP A 41 -4.47 11.61 -9.77
C ASP A 41 -4.25 12.19 -8.36
N ILE A 42 -5.32 12.68 -7.71
CA ILE A 42 -5.30 12.83 -6.25
C ILE A 42 -5.16 11.42 -5.70
N ASP A 43 -4.03 11.16 -5.07
CA ASP A 43 -3.74 9.94 -4.34
C ASP A 43 -4.93 9.61 -3.41
N ASP A 44 -5.66 8.53 -3.72
CA ASP A 44 -6.83 8.07 -2.96
C ASP A 44 -6.48 7.89 -1.46
N GLU A 45 -5.20 7.65 -1.14
CA GLU A 45 -4.70 7.53 0.23
C GLU A 45 -4.39 8.90 0.88
N LEU A 46 -4.00 9.90 0.07
CA LEU A 46 -4.02 11.29 0.53
C LEU A 46 -5.46 11.70 0.89
N LEU A 47 -6.46 11.23 0.15
CA LEU A 47 -7.87 11.45 0.43
C LEU A 47 -8.31 10.82 1.77
N LEU A 48 -7.81 9.62 2.10
CA LEU A 48 -7.98 9.02 3.44
C LEU A 48 -7.56 10.04 4.52
N THR A 49 -6.31 10.51 4.47
CA THR A 49 -5.77 11.34 5.56
C THR A 49 -6.36 12.74 5.65
N LEU A 50 -6.86 13.28 4.53
CA LEU A 50 -7.44 14.63 4.46
C LEU A 50 -8.82 14.74 5.12
N LEU A 51 -9.59 13.65 5.06
CA LEU A 51 -11.00 13.63 5.44
C LEU A 51 -11.26 12.76 6.68
N THR A 52 -10.25 12.00 7.14
CA THR A 52 -10.38 11.19 8.35
C THR A 52 -10.49 12.07 9.59
N PRO A 53 -11.60 11.99 10.34
CA PRO A 53 -11.69 12.64 11.63
C PRO A 53 -10.68 12.00 12.60
N THR A 54 -10.35 12.68 13.71
CA THR A 54 -9.53 12.05 14.76
C THR A 54 -10.32 11.05 15.62
N LYS A 55 -11.65 11.03 15.44
CA LYS A 55 -12.57 10.18 16.17
C LYS A 55 -13.72 9.72 15.29
N THR A 56 -14.25 8.53 15.55
CA THR A 56 -15.51 8.05 14.97
C THR A 56 -16.69 8.92 15.42
N ALA A 57 -17.84 8.78 14.76
CA ALA A 57 -19.09 9.43 15.17
C ALA A 57 -19.53 9.04 16.60
N SER A 58 -19.15 7.84 17.06
CA SER A 58 -19.38 7.36 18.43
C SER A 58 -18.34 7.86 19.44
N GLY A 59 -17.37 8.68 19.01
CA GLY A 59 -16.35 9.28 19.87
C GLY A 59 -15.13 8.41 20.16
N GLN A 60 -14.98 7.28 19.47
CA GLN A 60 -13.81 6.40 19.59
C GLN A 60 -12.61 7.03 18.87
N THR A 61 -11.43 6.95 19.48
CA THR A 61 -10.21 7.48 18.87
C THR A 61 -9.80 6.65 17.66
N LEU A 62 -9.37 7.34 16.60
CA LEU A 62 -8.73 6.72 15.45
C LEU A 62 -7.21 6.78 15.63
N PHE A 63 -6.63 5.60 15.82
CA PHE A 63 -5.21 5.34 15.79
C PHE A 63 -4.77 5.26 14.32
N GLU A 64 -3.61 5.80 13.98
CA GLU A 64 -3.14 5.89 12.59
C GLU A 64 -4.22 6.39 11.63
N GLY A 65 -5.02 7.38 12.04
CA GLY A 65 -6.03 8.01 11.18
C GLY A 65 -7.32 7.22 10.94
N ASP A 66 -7.27 5.90 10.81
CA ASP A 66 -8.39 5.05 10.34
C ASP A 66 -8.55 3.72 11.12
N ILE A 67 -7.72 3.46 12.13
CA ILE A 67 -7.87 2.29 13.00
C ILE A 67 -8.65 2.66 14.25
N VAL A 68 -9.83 2.06 14.44
CA VAL A 68 -10.59 2.23 15.68
C VAL A 68 -9.84 1.58 16.83
N GLN A 69 -9.37 2.41 17.77
CA GLN A 69 -8.66 1.94 18.95
C GLN A 69 -9.62 1.28 19.95
N ASP A 70 -9.48 -0.02 20.16
CA ASP A 70 -10.25 -0.80 21.15
C ASP A 70 -9.40 -1.45 22.25
N TRP A 71 -8.10 -1.12 22.29
CA TRP A 71 -7.17 -1.53 23.34
C TRP A 71 -6.89 -0.40 24.34
N PRO A 72 -6.49 -0.72 25.59
CA PRO A 72 -6.13 0.29 26.58
C PRO A 72 -4.98 1.17 26.07
N LYS A 73 -5.09 2.50 26.24
CA LYS A 73 -4.07 3.48 25.80
C LYS A 73 -2.67 3.26 26.41
N TYR A 74 -2.59 2.53 27.52
CA TYR A 74 -1.36 2.21 28.25
C TYR A 74 -0.85 0.79 28.01
N ASP A 75 -1.64 -0.03 27.32
CA ASP A 75 -1.11 -1.30 26.82
C ASP A 75 -0.33 -0.91 25.56
N GLU A 76 0.99 -1.09 25.61
CA GLU A 76 1.83 -1.06 24.41
C GLU A 76 1.41 -2.22 23.53
N THR A 77 0.23 -2.15 22.88
CA THR A 77 0.03 -2.90 21.65
C THR A 77 1.10 -2.35 20.73
N PRO A 78 2.15 -3.13 20.47
CA PRO A 78 3.25 -2.58 19.73
C PRO A 78 2.68 -2.35 18.33
N GLN A 79 2.94 -1.18 17.74
CA GLN A 79 2.45 -0.92 16.39
C GLN A 79 3.06 -2.01 15.49
N MET A 80 2.32 -2.61 14.56
CA MET A 80 2.78 -3.84 13.91
C MET A 80 2.17 -3.97 12.51
N LYS A 81 2.89 -4.33 11.45
CA LYS A 81 2.26 -4.53 10.12
C LYS A 81 1.15 -5.59 10.12
N ALA A 82 1.22 -6.58 11.01
CA ALA A 82 0.18 -7.58 11.16
C ALA A 82 0.04 -8.04 12.62
N LEU A 83 -1.17 -8.45 13.01
CA LEU A 83 -1.45 -8.97 14.35
C LEU A 83 -0.46 -10.09 14.75
N PRO A 84 0.10 -10.05 15.97
CA PRO A 84 1.11 -11.01 16.41
C PRO A 84 0.50 -12.35 16.80
N ASN A 85 -0.69 -12.31 17.42
CA ASN A 85 -1.42 -13.48 17.92
C ASN A 85 -2.59 -13.82 16.99
N ARG A 86 -2.81 -15.12 16.75
CA ARG A 86 -3.93 -15.66 15.98
C ARG A 86 -5.30 -15.39 16.61
N GLY A 87 -5.37 -15.10 17.91
CA GLY A 87 -6.65 -14.87 18.62
C GLY A 87 -7.51 -13.76 17.99
N GLY A 88 -6.87 -12.70 17.50
CA GLY A 88 -7.53 -11.58 16.82
C GLY A 88 -7.80 -11.80 15.32
N LEU A 89 -7.45 -12.95 14.75
CA LEU A 89 -7.71 -13.27 13.35
C LEU A 89 -9.07 -13.95 13.18
N TRP A 90 -9.55 -13.99 11.93
CA TRP A 90 -10.69 -14.81 11.53
C TRP A 90 -10.28 -16.29 11.46
N THR A 91 -10.44 -17.03 12.56
CA THR A 91 -9.84 -18.37 12.76
C THR A 91 -10.30 -19.40 11.73
N GLU A 92 -11.57 -19.33 11.32
CA GLU A 92 -12.14 -20.24 10.31
C GLU A 92 -11.83 -19.83 8.87
N LYS A 93 -11.10 -18.71 8.66
CA LYS A 93 -10.79 -18.14 7.34
C LYS A 93 -12.04 -17.74 6.55
N VAL A 94 -13.19 -17.74 7.19
CA VAL A 94 -14.49 -17.29 6.69
C VAL A 94 -14.84 -15.98 7.40
N ILE A 95 -15.15 -14.95 6.63
CA ILE A 95 -15.48 -13.61 7.10
C ILE A 95 -16.94 -13.31 6.73
N PRO A 96 -17.87 -13.48 7.67
CA PRO A 96 -19.26 -13.11 7.44
C PRO A 96 -19.39 -11.59 7.28
N TYR A 97 -20.23 -11.13 6.37
CA TYR A 97 -20.46 -9.70 6.17
C TYR A 97 -21.93 -9.34 5.91
N VAL A 98 -22.28 -8.10 6.19
CA VAL A 98 -23.57 -7.48 5.82
C VAL A 98 -23.36 -6.06 5.31
N PHE A 99 -24.30 -5.58 4.50
CA PHE A 99 -24.41 -4.17 4.13
C PHE A 99 -25.43 -3.48 5.01
N HIS A 100 -25.04 -2.38 5.65
CA HIS A 100 -25.98 -1.46 6.25
C HIS A 100 -26.84 -0.80 5.16
N GLN A 101 -28.05 -0.35 5.51
CA GLN A 101 -29.00 0.26 4.57
C GLN A 101 -28.48 1.52 3.85
N THR A 102 -27.41 2.12 4.36
CA THR A 102 -26.78 3.31 3.78
C THR A 102 -25.88 2.98 2.58
N VAL A 103 -25.47 1.71 2.45
CA VAL A 103 -24.66 1.25 1.32
C VAL A 103 -25.55 1.11 0.08
N ASN A 104 -25.37 2.02 -0.88
CA ASN A 104 -26.07 1.92 -2.16
C ASN A 104 -25.54 0.75 -3.01
N LYS A 105 -26.26 0.40 -4.08
CA LYS A 105 -25.92 -0.73 -4.95
C LYS A 105 -24.52 -0.62 -5.58
N SER A 106 -24.11 0.58 -5.98
CA SER A 106 -22.81 0.82 -6.62
C SER A 106 -21.67 0.57 -5.63
N THR A 107 -21.71 1.20 -4.46
CA THR A 107 -20.73 1.00 -3.38
C THR A 107 -20.72 -0.45 -2.92
N GLY A 108 -21.88 -1.10 -2.81
CA GLY A 108 -21.98 -2.52 -2.45
C GLY A 108 -21.42 -3.47 -3.52
N ASN A 109 -21.37 -3.09 -4.80
CA ASN A 109 -20.66 -3.84 -5.84
C ASN A 109 -19.14 -3.65 -5.69
N MET A 110 -18.68 -2.40 -5.54
CA MET A 110 -17.27 -2.08 -5.35
C MET A 110 -16.66 -2.79 -4.13
N ILE A 111 -17.39 -2.84 -3.00
CA ILE A 111 -16.95 -3.59 -1.82
C ILE A 111 -16.82 -5.10 -2.12
N ARG A 112 -17.75 -5.67 -2.89
CA ARG A 112 -17.66 -7.08 -3.31
C ARG A 112 -16.46 -7.33 -4.22
N ASP A 113 -16.12 -6.37 -5.09
CA ASP A 113 -14.92 -6.46 -5.92
C ASP A 113 -13.66 -6.42 -5.04
N ALA A 114 -13.60 -5.56 -4.03
CA ALA A 114 -12.50 -5.51 -3.06
C ALA A 114 -12.35 -6.82 -2.27
N MET A 115 -13.46 -7.40 -1.81
CA MET A 115 -13.47 -8.74 -1.20
C MET A 115 -12.90 -9.79 -2.16
N SER A 116 -13.33 -9.77 -3.42
CA SER A 116 -12.87 -10.72 -4.43
C SER A 116 -11.37 -10.62 -4.69
N GLU A 117 -10.78 -9.42 -4.63
CA GLU A 117 -9.32 -9.26 -4.78
C GLU A 117 -8.54 -9.95 -3.66
N TRP A 118 -9.03 -9.89 -2.42
CA TRP A 118 -8.46 -10.63 -1.28
C TRP A 118 -8.69 -12.14 -1.43
N GLU A 119 -9.89 -12.57 -1.81
CA GLU A 119 -10.23 -13.99 -2.00
C GLU A 119 -9.39 -14.64 -3.10
N LYS A 120 -9.13 -13.95 -4.22
CA LYS A 120 -8.29 -14.45 -5.33
C LYS A 120 -6.87 -14.78 -4.87
N ARG A 121 -6.33 -14.01 -3.93
CA ARG A 121 -4.91 -14.04 -3.52
C ARG A 121 -4.66 -14.80 -2.22
N THR A 122 -5.70 -15.06 -1.42
CA THR A 122 -5.56 -15.68 -0.09
C THR A 122 -6.49 -16.89 0.04
N CYS A 123 -6.43 -17.61 1.15
CA CYS A 123 -7.38 -18.67 1.49
C CYS A 123 -8.64 -18.16 2.20
N LEU A 124 -8.80 -16.84 2.32
CA LEU A 124 -9.93 -16.22 2.99
C LEU A 124 -11.16 -16.23 2.08
N THR A 125 -12.34 -16.27 2.69
CA THR A 125 -13.64 -16.24 1.98
C THR A 125 -14.59 -15.31 2.69
N PHE A 126 -15.22 -14.40 1.95
CA PHE A 126 -16.26 -13.51 2.44
C PHE A 126 -17.63 -14.11 2.13
N VAL A 127 -18.50 -14.19 3.14
CA VAL A 127 -19.84 -14.80 2.97
C VAL A 127 -20.92 -13.86 3.49
N PRO A 128 -22.08 -13.77 2.82
CA PRO A 128 -23.23 -13.08 3.40
C PRO A 128 -23.56 -13.71 4.75
N ARG A 129 -23.60 -12.88 5.78
CA ARG A 129 -23.89 -13.31 7.14
C ARG A 129 -25.29 -13.92 7.22
N THR A 130 -25.41 -14.98 8.00
CA THR A 130 -26.68 -15.59 8.41
C THR A 130 -26.96 -15.29 9.88
N SER A 131 -26.29 -16.01 10.80
CA SER A 131 -26.47 -15.90 12.26
C SER A 131 -25.17 -15.69 13.03
N GLU A 132 -24.05 -15.56 12.33
CA GLU A 132 -22.72 -15.44 12.95
C GLU A 132 -22.67 -14.20 13.85
N ARG A 133 -22.11 -14.36 15.06
CA ARG A 133 -22.00 -13.25 16.01
C ARG A 133 -20.97 -12.22 15.60
N GLN A 134 -19.90 -12.67 14.94
CA GLN A 134 -18.77 -11.87 14.49
C GLN A 134 -18.88 -11.75 12.98
N TYR A 135 -18.85 -10.52 12.49
CA TYR A 135 -19.05 -10.20 11.09
C TYR A 135 -18.60 -8.77 10.81
N LEU A 136 -18.36 -8.46 9.54
CA LEU A 136 -18.14 -7.11 9.06
C LEU A 136 -19.47 -6.47 8.67
N ARG A 137 -19.76 -5.28 9.20
CA ARG A 137 -20.89 -4.45 8.75
C ARG A 137 -20.35 -3.25 7.98
N PHE A 138 -20.49 -3.31 6.66
CA PHE A 138 -20.10 -2.19 5.81
C PHE A 138 -21.18 -1.11 5.83
N ARG A 139 -20.76 0.15 5.95
CA ARG A 139 -21.64 1.31 6.11
C ARG A 139 -20.98 2.58 5.57
N THR A 140 -21.79 3.57 5.19
CA THR A 140 -21.36 4.81 4.50
C THR A 140 -21.86 6.10 5.16
N ASP A 141 -22.35 6.01 6.39
CA ASP A 141 -23.02 7.12 7.10
C ASP A 141 -22.18 7.76 8.23
N GLY A 142 -20.98 7.22 8.50
CA GLY A 142 -19.99 7.90 9.33
C GLY A 142 -19.02 8.73 8.49
N ASN A 143 -18.44 9.78 9.07
CA ASN A 143 -17.37 10.54 8.42
C ASN A 143 -16.04 9.77 8.45
N GLY A 144 -15.29 9.79 7.34
CA GLY A 144 -13.99 9.14 7.21
C GLY A 144 -14.05 7.65 6.83
N CYS A 145 -12.88 7.07 6.60
CA CYS A 145 -12.70 5.64 6.32
C CYS A 145 -12.07 5.03 7.58
N TYR A 146 -12.63 3.94 8.12
CA TYR A 146 -12.04 3.27 9.28
C TYR A 146 -12.64 1.90 9.57
N THR A 147 -11.87 1.07 10.26
CA THR A 147 -12.35 -0.15 10.92
C THR A 147 -11.45 -0.56 12.09
N TYR A 148 -11.76 -1.70 12.72
CA TYR A 148 -10.91 -2.33 13.72
C TYR A 148 -9.87 -3.23 13.05
N VAL A 149 -8.73 -3.43 13.71
CA VAL A 149 -7.74 -4.40 13.22
C VAL A 149 -8.12 -5.81 13.64
N GLY A 150 -8.28 -6.69 12.65
CA GLY A 150 -8.67 -8.08 12.86
C GLY A 150 -10.16 -8.24 13.21
N ARG A 151 -10.47 -9.38 13.84
CA ARG A 151 -11.82 -9.81 14.23
C ARG A 151 -12.11 -9.44 15.68
N LYS A 152 -13.20 -8.70 15.92
CA LYS A 152 -13.73 -8.50 17.28
C LYS A 152 -14.30 -9.81 17.87
N TYR A 153 -14.12 -10.01 19.17
CA TYR A 153 -14.41 -11.30 19.83
C TYR A 153 -15.90 -11.59 20.08
N SER A 154 -16.76 -10.59 20.31
CA SER A 154 -18.11 -10.84 20.86
C SER A 154 -19.28 -10.34 20.01
N GLU A 155 -19.00 -9.57 18.96
CA GLU A 155 -19.98 -8.83 18.17
C GLU A 155 -19.50 -8.55 16.74
N GLY A 156 -20.40 -8.01 15.92
CA GLY A 156 -20.03 -7.46 14.62
C GLY A 156 -19.23 -6.16 14.76
N GLN A 157 -18.42 -5.85 13.75
CA GLN A 157 -17.62 -4.63 13.71
C GLN A 157 -17.95 -3.83 12.45
N ASP A 158 -17.88 -2.52 12.57
CA ASP A 158 -18.14 -1.62 11.45
C ASP A 158 -16.89 -1.48 10.56
N VAL A 159 -17.13 -1.51 9.26
CA VAL A 159 -16.21 -1.00 8.24
C VAL A 159 -16.88 0.23 7.64
N ASN A 160 -16.42 1.41 8.05
CA ASN A 160 -17.02 2.66 7.60
C ASN A 160 -16.29 3.13 6.34
N LEU A 161 -17.04 3.29 5.25
CA LEU A 161 -16.61 3.92 4.01
C LEU A 161 -17.47 5.16 3.83
N GLY A 162 -17.18 6.20 4.61
CA GLY A 162 -17.91 7.47 4.57
C GLY A 162 -17.82 8.19 3.23
N PRO A 163 -18.44 9.37 3.10
CA PRO A 163 -18.35 10.18 1.89
C PRO A 163 -16.90 10.43 1.47
N GLY A 164 -16.54 10.03 0.24
CA GLY A 164 -15.17 10.11 -0.30
C GLY A 164 -14.37 8.81 -0.17
N CYS A 165 -14.86 7.82 0.59
CA CYS A 165 -14.18 6.53 0.75
C CYS A 165 -14.64 5.49 -0.27
N GLU A 166 -15.55 5.82 -1.18
CA GLU A 166 -16.18 4.87 -2.12
C GLU A 166 -15.27 4.46 -3.30
N HIS A 167 -13.98 4.22 -3.02
CA HIS A 167 -12.95 3.82 -3.96
C HIS A 167 -12.53 2.37 -3.70
N LEU A 168 -12.21 1.62 -4.75
CA LEU A 168 -11.86 0.20 -4.66
C LEU A 168 -10.62 -0.03 -3.77
N GLN A 169 -9.62 0.83 -3.91
CA GLN A 169 -8.36 0.79 -3.17
C GLN A 169 -8.59 1.02 -1.67
N ILE A 170 -9.42 2.01 -1.33
CA ILE A 170 -9.82 2.33 0.05
C ILE A 170 -10.57 1.14 0.66
N ALA A 171 -11.52 0.54 -0.07
CA ALA A 171 -12.20 -0.65 0.43
C ALA A 171 -11.24 -1.84 0.63
N MET A 172 -10.26 -2.05 -0.26
CA MET A 172 -9.23 -3.08 -0.07
C MET A 172 -8.36 -2.82 1.16
N HIS A 173 -8.00 -1.55 1.42
CA HIS A 173 -7.25 -1.09 2.59
C HIS A 173 -8.01 -1.37 3.89
N GLU A 174 -9.25 -0.90 4.00
CA GLU A 174 -10.10 -1.11 5.19
C GLU A 174 -10.38 -2.60 5.43
N ILE A 175 -10.59 -3.38 4.37
CA ILE A 175 -10.67 -4.83 4.49
C ILE A 175 -9.34 -5.38 5.02
N GLY A 176 -8.19 -4.91 4.55
CA GLY A 176 -6.87 -5.27 5.07
C GLY A 176 -6.76 -5.09 6.59
N HIS A 177 -7.19 -3.94 7.12
CA HIS A 177 -7.29 -3.74 8.56
C HIS A 177 -8.15 -4.80 9.24
N SER A 178 -9.36 -5.02 8.75
CA SER A 178 -10.26 -6.05 9.29
C SER A 178 -9.68 -7.47 9.25
N LEU A 179 -8.71 -7.74 8.37
CA LEU A 179 -8.00 -9.01 8.27
C LEU A 179 -6.80 -9.11 9.23
N GLY A 180 -6.45 -8.03 9.91
CA GLY A 180 -5.39 -8.00 10.93
C GLY A 180 -4.14 -7.23 10.52
N PHE A 181 -4.21 -6.38 9.49
CA PHE A 181 -3.10 -5.55 9.05
C PHE A 181 -3.11 -4.19 9.74
N PHE A 182 -1.94 -3.63 10.02
CA PHE A 182 -1.78 -2.19 10.23
C PHE A 182 -0.98 -1.63 9.05
N HIS A 183 -0.60 -0.35 9.16
CA HIS A 183 0.12 0.31 8.10
C HIS A 183 1.55 -0.17 7.90
N GLU A 184 2.00 -0.14 6.64
CA GLU A 184 3.36 -0.50 6.24
C GLU A 184 4.39 0.49 6.80
N HIS A 185 4.09 1.79 6.81
CA HIS A 185 5.00 2.83 7.33
C HIS A 185 5.14 2.79 8.85
N SER A 186 4.39 1.93 9.54
CA SER A 186 4.49 1.73 10.99
C SER A 186 5.31 0.51 11.35
N ARG A 187 5.87 -0.22 10.37
CA ARG A 187 6.80 -1.33 10.63
C ARG A 187 8.00 -0.90 11.48
N ARG A 188 8.51 -1.82 12.30
CA ARG A 188 9.73 -1.66 13.09
C ARG A 188 10.95 -1.41 12.22
N ASP A 189 11.04 -2.11 11.09
CA ASP A 189 12.17 -2.02 10.15
C ASP A 189 12.07 -0.82 9.19
N ARG A 190 11.01 -0.02 9.27
CA ARG A 190 10.79 1.13 8.37
C ARG A 190 11.98 2.10 8.33
N SER A 191 12.72 2.27 9.42
CA SER A 191 13.82 3.25 9.50
C SER A 191 15.01 2.86 8.64
N THR A 192 15.05 1.62 8.14
CA THR A 192 16.04 1.13 7.18
C THR A 192 15.72 1.55 5.74
N VAL A 193 14.50 2.02 5.47
CA VAL A 193 13.99 2.30 4.12
C VAL A 193 13.29 3.66 3.99
N LEU A 194 12.81 4.23 5.10
CA LEU A 194 12.10 5.51 5.17
C LEU A 194 12.76 6.47 6.17
N LYS A 195 12.59 7.76 5.90
CA LYS A 195 12.83 8.87 6.82
C LYS A 195 11.54 9.65 7.04
N ILE A 196 11.14 9.79 8.31
CA ILE A 196 10.02 10.65 8.71
C ILE A 196 10.51 12.09 8.90
N LEU A 197 9.84 13.03 8.25
CA LEU A 197 10.10 14.46 8.30
C LEU A 197 9.22 15.10 9.37
N TRP A 198 9.57 14.89 10.63
CA TRP A 198 8.75 15.27 11.80
C TRP A 198 8.30 16.73 11.82
N HIS A 199 9.12 17.65 11.30
CA HIS A 199 8.83 19.08 11.23
C HIS A 199 7.74 19.45 10.21
N ASN A 200 7.45 18.55 9.26
CA ASN A 200 6.41 18.73 8.26
C ASN A 200 5.05 18.21 8.71
N ILE A 201 4.97 17.47 9.82
CA ILE A 201 3.72 16.88 10.33
C ILE A 201 2.89 17.95 11.05
N GLN A 202 1.58 17.92 10.86
CA GLN A 202 0.64 18.78 11.61
C GLN A 202 0.83 18.64 13.12
N LYS A 203 0.76 19.76 13.84
CA LYS A 203 0.94 19.80 15.29
C LYS A 203 -0.06 18.88 15.99
N GLY A 204 0.45 17.98 16.83
CA GLY A 204 -0.37 17.02 17.58
C GLY A 204 -0.59 15.67 16.88
N LEU A 205 -0.19 15.53 15.61
CA LEU A 205 -0.37 14.29 14.82
C LEU A 205 0.92 13.46 14.68
N ALA A 206 2.02 13.84 15.34
CA ALA A 206 3.26 13.04 15.31
C ALA A 206 3.05 11.59 15.78
N GLY A 207 2.08 11.35 16.66
CA GLY A 207 1.73 10.00 17.12
C GLY A 207 1.27 9.05 16.00
N GLN A 208 0.77 9.58 14.88
CA GLN A 208 0.33 8.79 13.71
C GLN A 208 1.50 8.14 12.94
N PHE A 209 2.74 8.49 13.30
CA PHE A 209 3.96 7.94 12.73
C PHE A 209 4.78 7.21 13.78
N SER A 210 4.22 6.82 14.92
CA SER A 210 4.96 6.04 15.93
C SER A 210 5.43 4.72 15.30
N PRO A 211 6.73 4.37 15.40
CA PRO A 211 7.21 3.11 14.86
C PRO A 211 6.67 1.94 15.69
N GLY A 212 6.45 0.84 14.99
CA GLY A 212 6.04 -0.41 15.57
C GLY A 212 7.15 -1.29 16.10
N ASN A 213 6.73 -2.43 16.63
CA ASN A 213 7.57 -3.51 17.12
C ASN A 213 7.03 -4.86 16.61
N ASP A 214 6.76 -4.94 15.31
CA ASP A 214 6.47 -6.17 14.58
C ASP A 214 7.70 -6.97 14.18
N ASP A 215 7.45 -8.26 14.00
CA ASP A 215 8.21 -9.13 13.11
C ASP A 215 7.48 -9.19 11.76
N PRO A 216 8.09 -8.73 10.65
CA PRO A 216 7.48 -8.77 9.33
C PRO A 216 7.35 -10.19 8.75
N ARG A 217 7.65 -11.24 9.54
CA ARG A 217 7.56 -12.66 9.18
C ARG A 217 8.40 -12.99 7.94
N GLY A 218 9.53 -12.30 7.81
CA GLY A 218 10.44 -12.42 6.67
C GLY A 218 9.89 -11.86 5.34
N VAL A 219 8.81 -11.07 5.36
CA VAL A 219 8.32 -10.35 4.17
C VAL A 219 9.02 -8.98 4.09
N PRO A 220 9.76 -8.67 3.01
CA PRO A 220 10.44 -7.38 2.91
C PRO A 220 9.45 -6.21 2.84
N TYR A 221 9.93 -5.00 3.11
CA TYR A 221 9.13 -3.77 3.07
C TYR A 221 8.54 -3.53 1.67
N ASP A 222 7.26 -3.17 1.59
CA ASP A 222 6.57 -2.91 0.32
C ASP A 222 6.13 -1.44 0.18
N PHE A 223 6.88 -0.69 -0.62
CA PHE A 223 6.58 0.73 -0.92
C PHE A 223 5.25 0.92 -1.65
N THR A 224 4.73 -0.13 -2.29
CA THR A 224 3.45 -0.11 -3.03
C THR A 224 2.30 -0.79 -2.27
N SER A 225 2.53 -1.21 -1.01
CA SER A 225 1.50 -1.88 -0.20
C SER A 225 0.23 -1.04 -0.18
N VAL A 226 -0.92 -1.71 -0.25
CA VAL A 226 -2.23 -1.04 -0.08
C VAL A 226 -2.40 -0.44 1.31
N MET A 227 -1.55 -0.81 2.26
CA MET A 227 -1.54 -0.29 3.64
C MET A 227 -0.44 0.78 3.86
N HIS A 228 0.16 1.35 2.82
CA HIS A 228 1.28 2.26 2.98
C HIS A 228 0.90 3.71 2.72
N TYR A 229 0.87 4.53 3.77
CA TYR A 229 0.60 5.96 3.67
C TYR A 229 1.23 6.69 2.48
N SER A 230 0.46 7.66 1.98
CA SER A 230 0.93 8.70 1.07
C SER A 230 2.16 9.45 1.61
N PRO A 231 3.07 9.95 0.74
CA PRO A 231 4.21 10.76 1.15
C PRO A 231 3.83 12.02 1.96
N MET A 232 2.59 12.51 1.78
CA MET A 232 2.08 13.76 2.37
C MET A 232 1.05 13.53 3.48
N SER A 233 0.82 12.28 3.91
CA SER A 233 -0.10 11.97 5.01
C SER A 233 0.14 12.88 6.22
N PHE A 234 -0.92 13.51 6.73
CA PHE A 234 -0.87 14.44 7.87
C PHE A 234 0.13 15.62 7.75
N SER A 235 0.42 16.06 6.52
CA SER A 235 1.29 17.21 6.29
C SER A 235 0.68 18.52 6.78
N SER A 236 1.51 19.38 7.36
CA SER A 236 1.19 20.74 7.78
C SER A 236 0.98 21.69 6.59
N GLN A 237 1.49 21.34 5.41
CA GLN A 237 1.28 22.06 4.16
C GLN A 237 1.10 21.03 3.03
N LEU A 238 -0.16 20.70 2.78
CA LEU A 238 -0.56 19.74 1.75
C LEU A 238 -0.12 20.20 0.37
N PHE A 239 0.23 19.25 -0.50
CA PHE A 239 0.78 19.49 -1.85
C PHE A 239 2.14 20.20 -1.90
N GLU A 240 2.67 20.67 -0.77
CA GLU A 240 3.97 21.35 -0.68
C GLU A 240 5.03 20.53 0.06
N LYS A 241 4.62 19.79 1.10
CA LYS A 241 5.55 19.12 2.03
C LYS A 241 5.22 17.66 2.24
N ASN A 242 6.19 16.80 1.92
CA ASN A 242 6.17 15.40 2.34
C ASN A 242 6.41 15.30 3.86
N THR A 243 5.70 14.38 4.50
CA THR A 243 5.94 13.94 5.89
C THR A 243 6.81 12.69 5.96
N MET A 244 6.93 11.96 4.86
CA MET A 244 7.84 10.82 4.74
C MET A 244 8.53 10.77 3.38
N VAL A 245 9.78 10.30 3.39
CA VAL A 245 10.56 10.07 2.17
C VAL A 245 11.28 8.73 2.23
N SER A 246 11.46 8.09 1.08
CA SER A 246 12.33 6.92 0.94
C SER A 246 13.79 7.31 1.09
N LEU A 247 14.57 6.43 1.71
CA LEU A 247 16.03 6.58 1.78
C LEU A 247 16.69 6.31 0.42
N ASP A 248 16.06 5.50 -0.43
CA ASP A 248 16.43 5.38 -1.84
C ASP A 248 15.50 6.30 -2.66
N PRO A 249 15.99 7.43 -3.20
CA PRO A 249 15.16 8.37 -3.95
C PRO A 249 14.46 7.74 -5.15
N ARG A 250 15.05 6.68 -5.70
CA ARG A 250 14.45 5.93 -6.81
C ARG A 250 13.13 5.30 -6.37
N LEU A 251 13.01 4.87 -5.11
CA LEU A 251 11.80 4.21 -4.60
C LEU A 251 10.70 5.20 -4.15
N GLN A 252 11.00 6.50 -4.05
CA GLN A 252 10.04 7.52 -3.63
C GLN A 252 8.73 7.54 -4.44
N PRO A 253 8.73 7.40 -5.78
CA PRO A 253 7.51 7.47 -6.59
C PRO A 253 6.54 6.30 -6.37
N TYR A 254 6.92 5.25 -5.63
CA TYR A 254 6.05 4.11 -5.36
C TYR A 254 5.18 4.29 -4.11
N ILE A 255 5.63 5.12 -3.17
CA ILE A 255 4.92 5.41 -1.91
C ILE A 255 3.59 6.10 -2.21
N GLY A 256 2.49 5.63 -1.60
CA GLY A 256 1.14 6.19 -1.79
C GLY A 256 0.53 5.94 -3.18
N ARG A 257 1.18 5.12 -4.04
CA ARG A 257 0.67 4.84 -5.40
C ARG A 257 0.15 3.42 -5.54
N SER A 258 -0.41 2.88 -4.45
CA SER A 258 -0.93 1.52 -4.48
C SER A 258 -2.02 1.39 -5.54
N ARG A 259 -1.91 0.36 -6.38
CA ARG A 259 -2.94 0.01 -7.37
C ARG A 259 -3.83 -1.13 -6.88
N GLY A 260 -3.66 -1.55 -5.62
CA GLY A 260 -4.37 -2.64 -4.97
C GLY A 260 -3.44 -3.59 -4.23
N ILE A 261 -3.98 -4.75 -3.83
CA ILE A 261 -3.26 -5.75 -3.02
C ILE A 261 -2.02 -6.25 -3.76
N THR A 262 -0.84 -5.98 -3.19
CA THR A 262 0.43 -6.37 -3.80
C THR A 262 0.77 -7.84 -3.57
N PHE A 263 1.84 -8.31 -4.21
CA PHE A 263 2.40 -9.63 -3.94
C PHE A 263 2.78 -9.81 -2.46
N ARG A 264 3.39 -8.78 -1.84
CA ARG A 264 3.85 -8.86 -0.44
C ARG A 264 2.69 -8.73 0.55
N ASP A 265 1.66 -7.93 0.26
CA ASP A 265 0.42 -7.91 1.05
C ASP A 265 -0.24 -9.30 1.06
N ALA A 266 -0.41 -9.90 -0.12
CA ALA A 266 -0.95 -11.25 -0.26
C ALA A 266 -0.08 -12.30 0.44
N LYS A 267 1.25 -12.24 0.26
CA LYS A 267 2.19 -13.15 0.92
C LYS A 267 2.04 -13.09 2.43
N LEU A 268 2.02 -11.89 3.00
CA LEU A 268 1.88 -11.70 4.44
C LEU A 268 0.54 -12.24 4.94
N ALA A 269 -0.57 -12.00 4.23
CA ALA A 269 -1.87 -12.56 4.59
C ALA A 269 -1.85 -14.09 4.57
N ASN A 270 -1.24 -14.69 3.55
CA ASN A 270 -1.15 -16.15 3.45
C ASN A 270 -0.30 -16.76 4.58
N LEU A 271 0.77 -16.09 5.00
CA LEU A 271 1.56 -16.50 6.17
C LEU A 271 0.75 -16.35 7.47
N LEU A 272 0.06 -15.22 7.62
CA LEU A 272 -0.74 -14.90 8.80
C LEU A 272 -1.85 -15.93 9.04
N TYR A 273 -2.55 -16.32 7.97
CA TYR A 273 -3.64 -17.29 7.99
C TYR A 273 -3.22 -18.73 7.68
N SER A 274 -1.92 -18.99 7.50
CA SER A 274 -1.36 -20.32 7.17
C SER A 274 -2.14 -20.98 6.04
N CYS A 275 -2.25 -20.25 4.93
CA CYS A 275 -3.05 -20.65 3.79
C CYS A 275 -2.49 -21.86 3.04
N ASP A 276 -1.24 -22.24 3.31
CA ASP A 276 -0.57 -23.39 2.71
C ASP A 276 -0.70 -24.67 3.56
N ASP A 277 -1.32 -24.64 4.74
CA ASP A 277 -1.40 -25.79 5.66
C ASP A 277 -2.00 -27.06 5.03
N GLY A 278 -2.93 -26.91 4.09
CA GLY A 278 -3.53 -28.03 3.37
C GLY A 278 -2.75 -28.49 2.13
N CYS A 279 -1.63 -27.85 1.78
CA CYS A 279 -0.86 -28.19 0.59
C CYS A 279 -0.14 -29.54 0.75
N PRO A 280 -0.44 -30.57 -0.09
CA PRO A 280 0.21 -31.88 0.00
C PRO A 280 1.74 -31.84 -0.16
N ASN A 281 2.24 -30.79 -0.81
CA ASN A 281 3.65 -30.58 -1.12
C ASN A 281 4.33 -29.48 -0.27
N LYS A 282 3.74 -29.06 0.86
CA LYS A 282 4.30 -28.01 1.73
C LYS A 282 5.74 -28.30 2.18
N GLY A 283 6.05 -29.56 2.45
CA GLY A 283 7.40 -30.00 2.86
C GLY A 283 8.36 -30.36 1.72
N THR A 284 7.92 -30.32 0.46
CA THR A 284 8.71 -30.80 -0.70
C THR A 284 8.91 -29.76 -1.80
N LEU A 285 7.98 -28.82 -1.95
CA LEU A 285 8.11 -27.71 -2.89
C LEU A 285 8.59 -26.45 -2.15
N HIS A 286 9.85 -26.09 -2.36
CA HIS A 286 10.41 -24.83 -1.89
C HIS A 286 10.42 -23.80 -3.02
N CYS A 287 9.70 -22.70 -2.81
CA CYS A 287 9.72 -21.53 -3.69
C CYS A 287 10.97 -20.69 -3.41
N GLN A 288 11.59 -20.17 -4.47
CA GLN A 288 12.80 -19.36 -4.44
C GLN A 288 12.47 -17.89 -4.64
N ASN A 289 13.46 -17.02 -4.46
CA ASN A 289 13.38 -15.57 -4.74
C ASN A 289 12.13 -14.93 -4.11
N GLU A 290 11.91 -15.17 -2.81
CA GLU A 290 10.75 -14.67 -2.05
C GLU A 290 9.38 -15.23 -2.44
N GLY A 291 9.31 -16.17 -3.39
CA GLY A 291 8.08 -16.90 -3.73
C GLY A 291 7.47 -17.60 -2.51
N TYR A 292 6.15 -17.85 -2.57
CA TYR A 292 5.43 -18.60 -1.53
C TYR A 292 4.45 -19.59 -2.16
N LEU A 293 4.02 -20.59 -1.40
CA LEU A 293 3.03 -21.56 -1.88
C LEU A 293 1.66 -20.89 -2.00
N SER A 294 1.00 -21.11 -3.14
CA SER A 294 -0.36 -20.65 -3.38
C SER A 294 -1.31 -21.12 -2.28
N PRO A 295 -2.34 -20.32 -1.92
CA PRO A 295 -3.36 -20.73 -0.97
C PRO A 295 -3.97 -22.08 -1.35
N HIS A 296 -4.09 -22.99 -0.38
CA HIS A 296 -4.77 -24.26 -0.58
C HIS A 296 -6.28 -24.03 -0.74
N ARG A 297 -6.86 -24.58 -1.82
CA ARG A 297 -8.28 -24.42 -2.17
C ARG A 297 -9.12 -25.67 -1.93
N GLY A 298 -8.64 -26.58 -1.06
CA GLY A 298 -9.28 -27.86 -0.81
C GLY A 298 -8.87 -28.95 -1.81
N GLY A 299 -9.24 -30.19 -1.49
CA GLY A 299 -8.98 -31.38 -2.31
C GLY A 299 -7.52 -31.84 -2.28
N SER A 300 -7.16 -32.72 -3.22
CA SER A 300 -5.82 -33.35 -3.28
C SER A 300 -4.84 -32.63 -4.20
N LYS A 301 -5.18 -31.44 -4.70
CA LYS A 301 -4.35 -30.72 -5.68
C LYS A 301 -3.10 -30.13 -4.99
N ALA A 302 -1.93 -30.41 -5.57
CA ALA A 302 -0.68 -29.80 -5.13
C ALA A 302 -0.70 -28.28 -5.34
N CYS A 303 -0.13 -27.54 -4.39
CA CYS A 303 0.02 -26.09 -4.49
C CYS A 303 1.18 -25.73 -5.43
N SER A 304 1.09 -24.56 -6.05
CA SER A 304 2.15 -24.02 -6.92
C SER A 304 2.84 -22.84 -6.25
N CYS A 305 4.06 -22.52 -6.68
CA CYS A 305 4.68 -21.27 -6.24
C CYS A 305 3.98 -20.06 -6.88
N VAL A 306 3.64 -19.08 -6.07
CA VAL A 306 3.30 -17.73 -6.49
C VAL A 306 4.59 -16.93 -6.49
N CYS A 307 4.93 -16.39 -7.66
CA CYS A 307 6.20 -15.71 -7.89
C CYS A 307 6.06 -14.20 -7.72
N PRO A 308 7.03 -13.52 -7.10
CA PRO A 308 7.05 -12.07 -7.08
C PRO A 308 7.15 -11.49 -8.49
N PRO A 309 6.80 -10.21 -8.67
CA PRO A 309 7.04 -9.47 -9.89
C PRO A 309 8.46 -9.68 -10.41
N ASN A 310 8.60 -9.76 -11.74
CA ASN A 310 9.88 -9.97 -12.43
C ASN A 310 10.63 -11.24 -12.01
N THR A 311 9.91 -12.28 -11.58
CA THR A 311 10.42 -13.63 -11.42
C THR A 311 9.49 -14.64 -12.07
N LYS A 312 10.03 -15.78 -12.52
CA LYS A 312 9.28 -16.85 -13.20
C LYS A 312 9.90 -18.22 -12.97
N GLY A 313 9.24 -19.25 -13.48
CA GLY A 313 9.63 -20.65 -13.28
C GLY A 313 8.73 -21.35 -12.26
N LYS A 314 8.84 -22.68 -12.18
CA LYS A 314 7.93 -23.50 -11.35
C LYS A 314 8.16 -23.26 -9.85
N LYS A 315 9.39 -22.89 -9.48
CA LYS A 315 9.83 -22.53 -8.13
C LYS A 315 10.17 -21.05 -8.03
N CYS A 316 9.82 -20.22 -9.02
CA CYS A 316 10.24 -18.81 -9.10
C CYS A 316 11.77 -18.64 -9.20
N GLU A 317 12.46 -19.63 -9.75
CA GLU A 317 13.92 -19.74 -9.79
C GLU A 317 14.58 -18.77 -10.78
N VAL A 318 13.84 -18.25 -11.76
CA VAL A 318 14.37 -17.33 -12.78
C VAL A 318 14.01 -15.90 -12.42
N VAL A 319 15.01 -15.08 -12.11
CA VAL A 319 14.86 -13.62 -11.92
C VAL A 319 15.03 -12.93 -13.28
N THR A 320 14.06 -12.07 -13.63
CA THR A 320 14.07 -11.30 -14.89
C THR A 320 14.23 -9.80 -14.66
N GLY A 321 14.24 -9.33 -13.42
CA GLY A 321 14.46 -7.93 -13.05
C GLY A 321 14.14 -7.67 -11.57
N ASP A 322 14.29 -6.41 -11.14
CA ASP A 322 13.99 -5.98 -9.76
C ASP A 322 12.49 -5.98 -9.46
N TYR A 323 12.09 -6.09 -8.20
CA TYR A 323 10.68 -6.17 -7.78
C TYR A 323 9.82 -5.01 -8.33
N TYR A 324 10.32 -3.78 -8.30
CA TYR A 324 9.62 -2.59 -8.80
C TYR A 324 9.89 -2.30 -10.29
N GLY A 325 10.73 -3.11 -10.95
CA GLY A 325 11.24 -2.88 -12.31
C GLY A 325 12.43 -1.91 -12.35
N ALA A 326 13.15 -1.92 -13.48
CA ALA A 326 14.20 -0.95 -13.73
C ALA A 326 13.60 0.41 -14.11
N PHE A 327 14.16 1.50 -13.58
CA PHE A 327 13.80 2.84 -14.01
C PHE A 327 14.22 3.02 -15.48
N SER A 328 13.27 3.38 -16.34
CA SER A 328 13.56 3.69 -17.75
C SER A 328 14.18 5.08 -17.94
N CYS A 329 14.49 5.80 -16.85
CA CYS A 329 15.20 7.07 -16.90
C CYS A 329 16.18 7.21 -15.72
N GLY A 330 17.39 7.73 -16.02
CA GLY A 330 18.48 7.92 -15.06
C GLY A 330 19.73 7.15 -15.47
N GLY A 331 20.76 7.86 -15.93
CA GLY A 331 22.12 7.32 -16.08
C GLY A 331 22.91 7.47 -14.79
N GLU A 332 24.03 6.75 -14.67
CA GLU A 332 25.01 6.99 -13.60
C GLU A 332 25.57 8.42 -13.73
N ILE A 333 25.44 9.21 -12.67
CA ILE A 333 26.19 10.47 -12.55
C ILE A 333 27.61 10.09 -12.18
N THR A 334 28.46 9.91 -13.19
CA THR A 334 29.86 9.50 -13.01
C THR A 334 30.77 10.65 -12.56
N GLN A 335 30.26 11.89 -12.52
CA GLN A 335 30.97 13.09 -12.07
C GLN A 335 30.01 14.26 -11.81
N GLU A 336 30.32 15.12 -10.83
CA GLU A 336 29.60 16.39 -10.61
C GLU A 336 29.77 17.31 -11.82
N GLY A 337 28.70 17.53 -12.58
CA GLY A 337 28.63 18.54 -13.63
C GLY A 337 27.65 19.64 -13.22
N LYS A 338 28.09 20.91 -13.26
CA LYS A 338 27.18 22.05 -13.20
C LYS A 338 26.19 21.95 -14.36
N ILE A 339 24.91 22.06 -14.04
CA ILE A 339 23.85 22.28 -15.02
C ILE A 339 23.89 23.80 -15.31
N GLU A 340 24.34 24.19 -16.49
CA GLU A 340 24.22 25.57 -17.01
C GLU A 340 22.86 25.78 -17.68
#